data_AF-A0A537YKW9-F1
#
_entry.id   AF-A0A537YKW9-F1
#
_cell.length_a   1.000
_cell.length_b   1.000
_cell.length_c   1.000
_cell.angle_alpha   90.00
_cell.angle_beta   90.00
_cell.angle_gamma   90.00
#
_symmetry.space_group_name_H-M   'P 1'
#
loop_
_entity.id
_entity.type
_entity.pdbx_description
1 polymer ?
#
loop_
_entity_poly.entity_id
_entity_poly.type
_entity_poly.pdbx_seq_one_letter_code
_entity_poly.pdbx_strand_id
1 'polypeptide(L)' 'MDPAASQDDFIPAGLAAFGIEADEIELAVINAAHQLFWPPILELLSIDTSAVPVERNPDLSQAPPSR' A
#
# COMPACT_ATOMS: atom_id res chain seq x y z
N MET A 1 21.99 -1.62 -0.44
CA MET A 1 21.01 -1.08 0.51
C MET A 1 20.12 -2.26 0.85
N ASP A 2 20.20 -2.76 2.08
CA ASP A 2 19.47 -3.96 2.48
C ASP A 2 17.95 -3.70 2.46
N PRO A 3 17.16 -4.47 1.71
CA PRO A 3 15.70 -4.29 1.67
C PRO A 3 15.05 -4.62 3.01
N ALA A 4 15.71 -5.43 3.86
CA ALA A 4 15.24 -5.76 5.21
C ALA A 4 15.22 -4.55 6.15
N ALA A 5 16.10 -3.55 5.96
CA ALA A 5 16.10 -2.33 6.76
C ALA A 5 14.92 -1.38 6.41
N SER A 6 14.21 -1.60 5.30
CA SER A 6 13.22 -0.64 4.80
C SER A 6 11.80 -0.87 5.31
N GLN A 7 11.43 -2.09 5.70
CA GLN A 7 10.05 -2.39 6.12
C GLN A 7 9.83 -2.10 7.60
N ASP A 8 10.78 -2.50 8.46
CA ASP A 8 10.66 -2.30 9.91
C ASP A 8 10.66 -0.81 10.30
N ASP A 9 11.26 0.04 9.47
CA ASP A 9 11.30 1.50 9.66
C ASP A 9 10.10 2.24 9.04
N PHE A 10 9.31 1.58 8.17
CA PHE A 10 8.24 2.26 7.42
C PHE A 10 7.10 2.73 8.33
N ILE A 11 6.63 1.88 9.25
CA ILE A 11 5.54 2.22 10.17
C ILE A 11 5.99 3.30 11.17
N PRO A 12 7.11 3.17 11.89
CA PRO A 12 7.59 4.22 12.80
C PRO A 12 7.81 5.57 12.09
N ALA A 13 8.40 5.57 10.89
CA ALA A 13 8.63 6.79 10.14
C ALA A 13 7.32 7.47 9.70
N GLY A 14 6.34 6.67 9.26
CA GLY A 14 5.01 7.16 8.90
C GLY A 14 4.31 7.82 10.08
N LEU A 15 4.26 7.15 11.23
CA LEU A 15 3.64 7.68 12.45
C LEU A 15 4.30 8.98 12.91
N ALA A 16 5.64 9.03 12.92
CA ALA A 16 6.39 10.22 13.28
C ALA A 16 6.12 11.40 12.33
N ALA A 17 6.02 11.16 11.02
CA ALA A 17 5.74 12.20 10.03
C ALA A 17 4.37 12.88 10.23
N PHE A 18 3.41 12.16 10.80
CA PHE A 18 2.08 12.68 11.13
C PHE A 18 1.92 13.11 12.59
N GLY A 19 2.99 13.03 13.40
CA GLY A 19 2.94 13.33 14.83
C GLY A 19 2.01 12.41 15.62
N ILE A 20 1.85 11.16 15.14
CA ILE A 20 1.00 10.16 15.77
C ILE A 20 1.86 9.38 16.77
N GLU A 21 1.46 9.40 18.02
CA GLU A 21 1.97 8.49 19.05
C GLU A 21 1.08 7.26 19.06
N ALA A 22 1.68 6.07 18.96
CA ALA A 22 0.99 4.80 19.02
C ALA A 22 1.51 3.98 20.20
N ASP A 23 0.60 3.39 20.96
CA ASP A 23 0.97 2.46 22.01
C ASP A 23 1.37 1.07 21.44
N GLU A 24 1.81 0.17 22.30
CA GLU A 24 2.28 -1.17 21.90
C GLU A 24 1.18 -2.00 21.22
N ILE A 25 -0.08 -1.87 21.66
CA ILE A 25 -1.22 -2.61 21.11
C ILE A 25 -1.56 -2.05 19.72
N GLU A 26 -1.61 -0.74 19.59
CA GLU A 26 -1.83 -0.06 18.31
C GLU A 26 -0.74 -0.42 17.30
N LEU A 27 0.53 -0.41 17.73
CA LEU A 27 1.66 -0.84 16.90
C LEU A 27 1.54 -2.31 16.49
N ALA A 28 1.10 -3.20 17.39
CA ALA A 28 0.89 -4.61 17.06
C ALA A 28 -0.20 -4.78 15.99
N VAL A 29 -1.31 -4.05 16.10
CA VAL A 29 -2.40 -4.06 15.11
C VAL A 29 -1.93 -3.51 13.75
N ILE A 30 -1.22 -2.37 13.75
CA ILE A 30 -0.69 -1.76 12.52
C ILE A 30 0.29 -2.71 11.83
N ASN A 31 1.20 -3.33 12.58
CA ASN A 31 2.13 -4.32 12.05
C ASN A 31 1.41 -5.54 11.45
N ALA A 32 0.39 -6.06 12.13
CA ALA A 32 -0.41 -7.17 11.62
C ALA A 32 -1.13 -6.80 10.31
N ALA A 33 -1.71 -5.60 10.24
CA ALA A 33 -2.33 -5.10 9.02
C ALA A 33 -1.31 -4.93 7.88
N HIS A 34 -0.13 -4.37 8.17
CA HIS A 34 0.93 -4.23 7.20
C HIS A 34 1.39 -5.58 6.65
N GLN A 35 1.62 -6.58 7.49
CA GLN A 35 1.98 -7.93 7.05
C GLN A 35 0.90 -8.58 6.17
N LEU A 36 -0.38 -8.30 6.44
CA LEU A 36 -1.49 -8.84 5.66
C LEU A 36 -1.62 -8.17 4.28
N PHE A 37 -1.49 -6.84 4.22
CA PHE A 37 -1.82 -6.08 3.01
C PHE A 37 -0.61 -5.67 2.18
N TRP A 38 0.60 -5.61 2.76
CA TRP A 38 1.78 -5.14 2.03
C TRP A 38 2.18 -6.05 0.87
N PRO A 39 2.19 -7.39 0.98
CA PRO A 39 2.52 -8.25 -0.16
C PRO A 39 1.64 -8.02 -1.40
N PRO A 40 0.29 -8.03 -1.33
CA PRO A 40 -0.53 -7.75 -2.51
C PRO A 40 -0.42 -6.29 -2.99
N ILE A 41 -0.09 -5.33 -2.12
CA ILE A 41 0.23 -3.95 -2.55
C ILE A 41 1.50 -3.94 -3.39
N LEU A 42 2.57 -4.63 -2.98
CA LEU A 42 3.81 -4.74 -3.76
C LEU A 42 3.55 -5.41 -5.12
N GLU A 43 2.72 -6.44 -5.15
CA GLU A 43 2.29 -7.06 -6.41
C GLU A 43 1.63 -6.03 -7.33
N LEU A 44 0.66 -5.26 -6.83
CA LEU A 44 -0.01 -4.21 -7.61
C LEU A 44 0.95 -3.13 -8.12
N LEU A 45 1.88 -2.68 -7.28
CA LEU A 45 2.88 -1.66 -7.65
C LEU A 45 3.88 -2.16 -8.69
N SER A 46 4.09 -3.48 -8.76
CA SER A 46 4.99 -4.10 -9.73
C SER A 46 4.37 -4.28 -11.13
N ILE A 47 3.06 -4.03 -11.28
CA ILE A 47 2.35 -4.21 -12.56
C ILE A 47 2.83 -3.16 -13.57
N ASP A 48 3.30 -3.63 -14.72
CA ASP A 48 3.56 -2.76 -15.87
C ASP A 48 2.23 -2.28 -16.47
N THR A 49 1.93 -1.01 -16.26
CA THR A 49 0.73 -0.33 -16.76
C THR A 49 0.99 0.45 -18.04
N SER A 50 2.21 0.39 -18.61
CA SER A 50 2.59 1.19 -19.79
C SER A 50 1.75 0.88 -21.04
N ALA A 51 1.24 -0.36 -21.15
CA ALA A 51 0.37 -0.80 -22.23
C ALA A 51 -1.12 -0.48 -22.01
N VAL A 52 -1.51 -0.02 -20.81
CA VAL A 52 -2.90 0.31 -20.48
C VAL A 52 -3.15 1.78 -20.84
N PRO A 53 -4.08 2.09 -21.77
CA PRO A 53 -4.41 3.46 -22.09
C PRO A 53 -5.04 4.16 -20.87
N VAL A 54 -4.59 5.38 -20.57
CA VAL A 54 -5.18 6.19 -19.49
C VAL A 54 -6.60 6.58 -19.86
N GLU A 55 -7.57 6.11 -19.08
CA GLU A 55 -8.96 6.54 -19.19
C GLU A 55 -9.14 7.89 -18.48
N ARG A 56 -9.16 8.99 -19.24
CA ARG A 56 -9.26 10.35 -18.68
C ARG A 56 -10.66 10.71 -18.19
N ASN A 57 -11.68 9.95 -18.58
CA ASN A 57 -13.06 10.19 -18.18
C ASN A 57 -13.82 8.86 -18.17
N PRO A 58 -13.67 8.05 -17.10
CA PRO A 58 -14.26 6.72 -17.05
C PRO A 58 -15.77 6.81 -17.14
N ASP A 59 -16.37 6.07 -18.09
CA ASP A 59 -17.81 5.95 -18.19
C ASP A 59 -18.32 5.02 -17.08
N LEU A 60 -18.72 5.63 -15.96
CA LEU A 60 -19.24 4.92 -14.79
C LEU A 60 -20.68 4.40 -14.99
N SER A 61 -21.31 4.65 -16.15
CA SER A 61 -22.66 4.16 -16.43
C SER A 61 -22.71 2.66 -16.75
N GLN A 62 -21.55 2.04 -17.01
CA GLN A 62 -21.42 0.62 -17.30
C GLN A 62 -20.54 -0.07 -16.28
N ALA A 63 -20.82 -1.35 -16.02
CA ALA A 63 -19.92 -2.19 -15.23
C ALA A 63 -18.61 -2.43 -15.99
N PRO A 64 -17.48 -2.63 -15.30
CA PRO A 64 -16.24 -3.01 -15.94
C PRO A 64 -16.43 -4.27 -16.79
N PRO A 65 -15.79 -4.36 -17.98
CA PRO A 65 -15.85 -5.57 -18.79
C PRO A 65 -15.28 -6.75 -17.99
N SER A 66 -16.03 -7.86 -17.94
CA SER A 66 -15.56 -9.11 -17.35
C SER A 66 -14.33 -9.61 -18.11
N ARG A 67 -13.24 -9.84 -17.38
CA ARG A 67 -11.99 -10.44 -17.88
C ARG A 67 -12.14 -11.92 -18.18
#